data_AF-A0A317ZGE2-F1
#
_entry.id   AF-A0A317ZGE2-F1
#
_cell.length_a   1.000
_cell.length_b   1.000
_cell.length_c   1.000
_cell.angle_alpha   90.00
_cell.angle_beta   90.00
_cell.angle_gamma   90.00
#
_symmetry.space_group_name_H-M   'P 1'
#
loop_
_entity.id
_entity.type
_entity.pdbx_description
1 polymer ?
#
loop_
_entity_poly.entity_id
_entity_poly.type
_entity_poly.pdbx_seq_one_letter_code
_entity_poly.pdbx_strand_id
1 'polypeptide(L)'
;MKKDTQLESHLHRSSRCRGSALITSVIFSFVIGALAVTFLKLATYEYSSAVRATLYSSSLNLAESGVEIGIEALTNNSVNASTWTTIEDDFLVDRGFTGDVRVVMLDAKSAQPTIYSEGIVNGHVAGDVTKQVKVTVSTGFYPFEKGFSARNGIRFSGNNVTLDSYNSKYGEYGELMDILGPQPSGYGHLGLNKNDDIFVASDLIDTVGETAVDQGNADVYGYVTVSPGNFASLGPNGVVTTYGSDSHDSSRVLSDFYADFPSEPHPSGSYDTTYSTINSATTITGSSSESSPTYYDVSDISLSGNGDDLVIDGHVVLVMNGENADINVSGNGGITINSGGSLTIYTADDVNIAGNGVANVDGVPSDFYVFGTAPETVADDGTVSASQEISISGNGQLASAVYAPSANVSLDGGGSNGSVMGGVVGFYATITGGSSFHFDEALRDEIRNTGGYTIDSWLEMTGETAATTRKDLSSYF
;
A
#
# COMPACT_ATOMS: atom_id res chain seq x y z
N MET A 1 -94.18 77.89 16.70
CA MET A 1 -93.96 79.29 16.31
C MET A 1 -93.01 79.30 15.11
N LYS A 2 -93.54 79.67 13.93
CA LYS A 2 -92.91 80.40 12.80
C LYS A 2 -91.36 80.48 12.79
N LYS A 3 -90.64 80.29 11.69
CA LYS A 3 -90.94 80.57 10.27
C LYS A 3 -89.77 80.05 9.41
N ASP A 4 -90.08 79.69 8.17
CA ASP A 4 -89.19 79.44 7.04
C ASP A 4 -88.16 80.54 6.79
N THR A 5 -87.01 80.20 6.20
CA THR A 5 -86.56 80.83 4.94
C THR A 5 -85.64 79.90 4.14
N GLN A 6 -85.92 79.81 2.84
CA GLN A 6 -85.34 79.00 1.76
C GLN A 6 -84.07 79.60 1.11
N LEU A 7 -83.54 78.85 0.12
CA LEU A 7 -82.53 79.14 -0.94
C LEU A 7 -81.12 78.56 -0.66
N GLU A 8 -80.44 77.84 -1.57
CA GLU A 8 -80.73 77.38 -2.93
C GLU A 8 -79.70 76.28 -3.32
N SER A 9 -80.08 75.44 -4.29
CA SER A 9 -79.24 74.73 -5.29
C SER A 9 -77.89 74.11 -4.88
N HIS A 10 -77.77 72.78 -5.01
CA HIS A 10 -77.04 72.16 -6.12
C HIS A 10 -77.20 70.63 -6.08
N LEU A 11 -77.90 70.11 -7.10
CA LEU A 11 -77.84 68.71 -7.49
C LEU A 11 -76.39 68.35 -7.84
N HIS A 12 -75.76 67.45 -7.09
CA HIS A 12 -74.64 66.65 -7.61
C HIS A 12 -74.91 65.16 -7.43
N ARG A 13 -75.16 64.53 -8.57
CA ARG A 13 -75.44 63.12 -8.83
C ARG A 13 -74.25 62.25 -8.38
N SER A 14 -74.38 61.48 -7.30
CA SER A 14 -73.38 60.47 -6.89
C SER A 14 -73.79 59.06 -7.35
N SER A 15 -73.67 58.81 -8.66
CA SER A 15 -73.76 57.45 -9.18
C SER A 15 -72.74 57.26 -10.31
N ARG A 16 -71.50 56.86 -9.96
CA ARG A 16 -70.51 56.18 -10.82
C ARG A 16 -69.15 56.03 -10.09
N CYS A 17 -69.02 55.06 -9.17
CA CYS A 17 -67.71 54.60 -8.65
C CYS A 17 -67.69 53.09 -8.26
N ARG A 18 -68.72 52.30 -8.60
CA ARG A 18 -68.79 50.87 -8.20
C ARG A 18 -68.29 49.88 -9.24
N GLY A 19 -68.20 50.26 -10.53
CA GLY A 19 -67.73 49.37 -11.61
C GLY A 19 -66.21 49.26 -11.73
N SER A 20 -65.47 50.35 -11.47
CA SER A 20 -64.01 50.38 -11.57
C SER A 20 -63.33 49.57 -10.47
N ALA A 21 -63.84 49.64 -9.23
CA ALA A 21 -63.33 48.87 -8.09
C ALA A 21 -63.50 47.34 -8.27
N LEU A 22 -64.56 46.92 -8.96
CA LEU A 22 -64.82 45.50 -9.22
C LEU A 22 -63.88 44.97 -10.31
N ILE A 23 -63.64 45.75 -11.37
CA ILE A 23 -62.71 45.39 -12.45
C ILE A 23 -61.26 45.32 -11.93
N THR A 24 -60.82 46.29 -11.12
CA THR A 24 -59.47 46.24 -10.53
C THR A 24 -59.32 45.03 -9.62
N SER A 25 -60.32 44.73 -8.79
CA SER A 25 -60.30 43.55 -7.92
C SER A 25 -60.18 42.25 -8.71
N VAL A 26 -60.93 42.08 -9.80
CA VAL A 26 -60.85 40.89 -10.67
C VAL A 26 -59.48 40.75 -11.33
N ILE A 27 -58.90 41.85 -11.82
CA ILE A 27 -57.56 41.85 -12.42
C ILE A 27 -56.50 41.47 -11.37
N PHE A 28 -56.55 42.07 -10.17
CA PHE A 28 -55.63 41.73 -9.10
C PHE A 28 -55.79 40.28 -8.64
N SER A 29 -57.01 39.77 -8.51
CA SER A 29 -57.25 38.36 -8.17
C SER A 29 -56.71 37.41 -9.24
N PHE A 30 -56.85 37.75 -10.52
CA PHE A 30 -56.28 36.95 -11.61
C PHE A 30 -54.75 36.95 -11.58
N VAL A 31 -54.12 38.11 -11.39
CA VAL A 31 -52.66 38.23 -11.29
C VAL A 31 -52.13 37.47 -10.07
N ILE A 32 -52.75 37.63 -8.90
CA ILE A 32 -52.38 36.89 -7.69
C ILE A 32 -52.58 35.40 -7.88
N GLY A 33 -53.68 34.97 -8.51
CA GLY A 33 -53.94 33.57 -8.82
C GLY A 33 -52.89 32.97 -9.75
N ALA A 34 -52.49 33.69 -10.80
CA ALA A 34 -51.43 33.27 -11.69
C ALA A 34 -50.08 33.13 -10.97
N LEU A 35 -49.72 34.12 -10.14
CA LEU A 35 -48.49 34.10 -9.34
C LEU A 35 -48.48 32.95 -8.32
N ALA A 36 -49.62 32.68 -7.66
CA ALA A 36 -49.75 31.58 -6.70
C ALA A 36 -49.56 30.21 -7.38
N VAL A 37 -50.13 30.02 -8.58
CA VAL A 37 -49.95 28.77 -9.35
C VAL A 37 -48.48 28.60 -9.77
N THR A 38 -47.81 29.67 -10.22
CA THR A 38 -46.38 29.59 -10.57
C THR A 38 -45.50 29.27 -9.36
N PHE A 39 -45.80 29.87 -8.20
CA PHE A 39 -45.06 29.62 -6.97
C PHE A 39 -45.26 28.18 -6.48
N LEU A 40 -46.49 27.66 -6.52
CA LEU A 40 -46.79 26.28 -6.15
C LEU A 40 -46.07 25.27 -7.05
N LYS A 41 -45.99 25.55 -8.36
CA LYS A 41 -45.19 24.73 -9.29
C LYS A 41 -43.72 24.75 -8.94
N LEU A 42 -43.15 25.93 -8.70
CA LEU A 42 -41.75 26.06 -8.31
C LEU A 42 -41.45 25.28 -7.02
N ALA A 43 -42.26 25.45 -5.98
CA ALA A 43 -42.12 24.72 -4.72
C ALA A 43 -42.22 23.19 -4.90
N THR A 44 -43.09 22.72 -5.80
CA THR A 44 -43.22 21.29 -6.10
C THR A 44 -41.99 20.75 -6.84
N TYR A 45 -41.43 21.53 -7.78
CA TYR A 45 -40.20 21.17 -8.48
C TYR A 45 -38.99 21.17 -7.54
N GLU A 46 -38.86 22.18 -6.68
CA GLU A 46 -37.82 22.26 -5.66
C GLU A 46 -37.92 21.06 -4.70
N TYR A 47 -39.12 20.75 -4.20
CA TYR A 47 -39.35 19.59 -3.35
C TYR A 47 -38.97 18.27 -4.04
N SER A 48 -39.43 18.06 -5.28
CA SER A 48 -39.13 16.84 -6.03
C SER A 48 -37.63 16.70 -6.33
N SER A 49 -36.97 17.82 -6.65
CA SER A 49 -35.53 17.86 -6.88
C SER A 49 -34.75 17.57 -5.59
N ALA A 50 -35.18 18.13 -4.45
CA ALA A 50 -34.56 17.91 -3.16
C ALA A 50 -34.69 16.44 -2.73
N VAL A 51 -35.90 15.86 -2.80
CA VAL A 51 -36.12 14.44 -2.48
C VAL A 51 -35.24 13.55 -3.36
N ARG A 52 -35.22 13.79 -4.67
CA ARG A 52 -34.39 12.99 -5.59
C ARG A 52 -32.89 13.11 -5.28
N ALA A 53 -32.41 14.30 -4.92
CA ALA A 53 -31.02 14.49 -4.51
C ALA A 53 -30.68 13.70 -3.22
N THR A 54 -31.58 13.73 -2.23
CA THR A 54 -31.43 12.96 -0.99
C THR A 54 -31.43 11.45 -1.25
N LEU A 55 -32.35 10.96 -2.07
CA LEU A 55 -32.40 9.53 -2.43
C LEU A 55 -31.16 9.11 -3.22
N TYR A 56 -30.64 9.97 -4.11
CA TYR A 56 -29.38 9.68 -4.81
C TYR A 56 -28.20 9.55 -3.86
N SER A 57 -28.04 10.49 -2.92
CA SER A 57 -26.99 10.40 -1.91
C SER A 57 -27.14 9.13 -1.06
N SER A 58 -28.37 8.77 -0.71
CA SER A 58 -28.64 7.58 0.10
C SER A 58 -28.33 6.28 -0.66
N SER A 59 -28.73 6.20 -1.94
CA SER A 59 -28.41 5.05 -2.80
C SER A 59 -26.90 4.90 -3.03
N LEU A 60 -26.14 6.01 -3.06
CA LEU A 60 -24.68 5.95 -3.16
C LEU A 60 -24.06 5.41 -1.87
N ASN A 61 -24.50 5.90 -0.70
CA ASN A 61 -24.02 5.40 0.60
C ASN A 61 -24.31 3.89 0.78
N LEU A 62 -25.46 3.42 0.29
CA LEU A 62 -25.78 1.99 0.26
C LEU A 62 -24.83 1.22 -0.66
N ALA A 63 -24.55 1.75 -1.85
CA ALA A 63 -23.60 1.14 -2.77
C ALA A 63 -22.18 1.07 -2.16
N GLU A 64 -21.73 2.12 -1.47
CA GLU A 64 -20.45 2.13 -0.74
C GLU A 64 -20.44 1.11 0.41
N SER A 65 -21.55 0.98 1.16
CA SER A 65 -21.68 -0.05 2.19
C SER A 65 -21.54 -1.47 1.64
N GLY A 66 -22.02 -1.72 0.41
CA GLY A 66 -21.81 -3.01 -0.26
C GLY A 66 -20.36 -3.26 -0.68
N VAL A 67 -19.55 -2.22 -0.91
CA VAL A 67 -18.11 -2.37 -1.11
C VAL A 67 -17.46 -2.87 0.17
N GLU A 68 -17.81 -2.28 1.32
CA GLU A 68 -17.30 -2.70 2.63
C GLU A 68 -17.66 -4.16 2.93
N ILE A 69 -18.90 -4.58 2.65
CA ILE A 69 -19.33 -5.98 2.78
C ILE A 69 -18.49 -6.91 1.88
N GLY A 70 -18.15 -6.46 0.66
CA GLY A 70 -17.27 -7.20 -0.23
C GLY A 70 -15.85 -7.33 0.30
N ILE A 71 -15.28 -6.25 0.84
CA ILE A 71 -13.95 -6.25 1.45
C ILE A 71 -13.94 -7.14 2.71
N GLU A 72 -14.97 -7.07 3.56
CA GLU A 72 -15.12 -7.94 4.72
C GLU A 72 -15.15 -9.43 4.32
N ALA A 73 -15.88 -9.77 3.25
CA ALA A 73 -15.93 -11.15 2.75
C ALA A 73 -14.55 -11.65 2.27
N LEU A 74 -13.74 -10.76 1.69
CA LEU A 74 -12.36 -11.02 1.31
C LEU A 74 -11.46 -11.23 2.55
N THR A 75 -11.51 -10.31 3.52
CA THR A 75 -10.72 -10.40 4.75
C THR A 75 -11.05 -11.65 5.58
N ASN A 76 -12.34 -12.04 5.65
CA ASN A 76 -12.78 -13.23 6.35
C ASN A 76 -12.59 -14.53 5.54
N ASN A 77 -11.92 -14.48 4.39
CA ASN A 77 -11.71 -15.61 3.47
C ASN A 77 -13.01 -16.38 3.16
N SER A 78 -14.13 -15.66 3.06
CA SER A 78 -15.47 -16.23 2.81
C SER A 78 -15.78 -16.42 1.32
N VAL A 79 -14.82 -16.07 0.46
CA VAL A 79 -14.91 -16.13 -1.00
C VAL A 79 -14.51 -17.53 -1.50
N ASN A 80 -15.51 -18.34 -1.83
CA ASN A 80 -15.28 -19.74 -2.20
C ASN A 80 -15.01 -19.97 -3.70
N ALA A 81 -15.27 -18.98 -4.57
CA ALA A 81 -15.18 -19.09 -6.02
C ALA A 81 -14.60 -17.81 -6.66
N SER A 82 -14.29 -17.85 -7.96
CA SER A 82 -13.81 -16.67 -8.71
C SER A 82 -14.86 -15.55 -8.83
N THR A 83 -16.14 -15.89 -8.65
CA THR A 83 -17.24 -14.94 -8.56
C THR A 83 -17.91 -15.13 -7.21
N TRP A 84 -18.11 -14.04 -6.48
CA TRP A 84 -18.81 -14.03 -5.21
C TRP A 84 -19.93 -12.98 -5.26
N THR A 85 -21.08 -13.31 -4.68
CA THR A 85 -22.25 -12.44 -4.71
C THR A 85 -22.94 -12.43 -3.36
N THR A 86 -23.51 -11.29 -2.99
CA THR A 86 -24.40 -11.18 -1.83
C THR A 86 -25.51 -10.14 -2.06
N ILE A 87 -26.63 -10.32 -1.37
CA ILE A 87 -27.74 -9.37 -1.30
C ILE A 87 -28.03 -9.12 0.17
N GLU A 88 -28.07 -7.86 0.56
CA GLU A 88 -28.50 -7.42 1.89
C GLU A 88 -29.70 -6.48 1.72
N ASP A 89 -30.84 -6.85 2.29
CA ASP A 89 -32.11 -6.16 2.11
C ASP A 89 -32.51 -5.37 3.37
N ASP A 90 -33.52 -4.52 3.25
CA ASP A 90 -34.22 -3.85 4.37
C ASP A 90 -33.36 -2.86 5.20
N PHE A 91 -32.39 -2.19 4.58
CA PHE A 91 -31.73 -1.04 5.20
C PHE A 91 -32.72 0.12 5.43
N LEU A 92 -32.68 0.71 6.62
CA LEU A 92 -33.47 1.89 6.94
C LEU A 92 -32.78 3.13 6.35
N VAL A 93 -33.37 3.69 5.29
CA VAL A 93 -32.85 4.89 4.62
C VAL A 93 -33.44 6.17 5.21
N ASP A 94 -34.77 6.25 5.27
CA ASP A 94 -35.53 7.35 5.90
C ASP A 94 -36.98 6.88 6.16
N ARG A 95 -37.81 7.70 6.82
CA ARG A 95 -39.22 7.38 7.11
C ARG A 95 -40.01 7.12 5.83
N GLY A 96 -40.28 5.84 5.57
CA GLY A 96 -41.08 5.39 4.43
C GLY A 96 -40.26 4.93 3.22
N PHE A 97 -38.94 4.87 3.32
CA PHE A 97 -38.05 4.33 2.30
C PHE A 97 -37.20 3.19 2.89
N THR A 98 -37.12 2.07 2.18
CA THR A 98 -36.18 0.98 2.48
C THR A 98 -35.09 0.97 1.42
N GLY A 99 -33.96 0.34 1.73
CA GLY A 99 -32.86 0.18 0.78
C GLY A 99 -32.32 -1.23 0.75
N ASP A 100 -31.86 -1.65 -0.42
CA ASP A 100 -31.23 -2.94 -0.64
C ASP A 100 -29.84 -2.71 -1.23
N VAL A 101 -28.94 -3.64 -0.98
CA VAL A 101 -27.56 -3.64 -1.47
C VAL A 101 -27.30 -4.96 -2.19
N ARG A 102 -26.78 -4.87 -3.42
CA ARG A 102 -26.37 -6.04 -4.21
C ARG A 102 -24.91 -5.93 -4.56
N VAL A 103 -24.14 -6.96 -4.22
CA VAL A 103 -22.69 -6.99 -4.44
C VAL A 103 -22.34 -8.16 -5.33
N VAL A 104 -21.52 -7.91 -6.35
CA VAL A 104 -20.92 -8.92 -7.22
C VAL A 104 -19.43 -8.65 -7.29
N MET A 105 -18.65 -9.61 -6.83
CA MET A 105 -17.20 -9.59 -6.90
C MET A 105 -16.73 -10.56 -7.98
N LEU A 106 -15.81 -10.10 -8.82
CA LEU A 106 -15.19 -10.85 -9.90
C LEU A 106 -13.71 -11.03 -9.61
N ASP A 107 -13.15 -12.11 -10.16
CA ASP A 107 -11.76 -12.52 -9.95
C ASP A 107 -11.38 -12.54 -8.47
N ALA A 108 -12.33 -13.00 -7.64
CA ALA A 108 -12.32 -12.85 -6.20
C ALA A 108 -11.21 -13.65 -5.48
N LYS A 109 -10.58 -14.60 -6.19
CA LYS A 109 -9.38 -15.34 -5.73
C LYS A 109 -8.07 -14.83 -6.33
N SER A 110 -8.13 -13.81 -7.19
CA SER A 110 -6.94 -13.21 -7.77
C SER A 110 -6.32 -12.20 -6.81
N ALA A 111 -5.10 -11.76 -7.09
CA ALA A 111 -4.45 -10.68 -6.37
C ALA A 111 -5.14 -9.31 -6.55
N GLN A 112 -6.05 -9.18 -7.53
CA GLN A 112 -6.75 -7.94 -7.85
C GLN A 112 -8.27 -8.15 -8.07
N PRO A 113 -9.05 -8.48 -7.02
CA PRO A 113 -10.51 -8.59 -7.14
C PRO A 113 -11.15 -7.29 -7.62
N THR A 114 -12.25 -7.41 -8.37
CA THR A 114 -13.10 -6.27 -8.73
C THR A 114 -14.48 -6.42 -8.13
N ILE A 115 -14.89 -5.47 -7.29
CA ILE A 115 -16.18 -5.41 -6.60
C ILE A 115 -17.10 -4.44 -7.36
N TYR A 116 -18.26 -4.94 -7.76
CA TYR A 116 -19.39 -4.12 -8.20
C TYR A 116 -20.44 -4.12 -7.10
N SER A 117 -20.85 -2.94 -6.65
CA SER A 117 -21.90 -2.80 -5.64
C SER A 117 -22.99 -1.86 -6.12
N GLU A 118 -24.24 -2.27 -5.98
CA GLU A 118 -25.43 -1.51 -6.35
C GLU A 118 -26.28 -1.24 -5.11
N GLY A 119 -26.51 0.04 -4.83
CA GLY A 119 -27.43 0.51 -3.80
C GLY A 119 -28.77 0.89 -4.43
N ILE A 120 -29.84 0.31 -3.92
CA ILE A 120 -31.21 0.47 -4.41
C ILE A 120 -32.02 1.11 -3.29
N VAL A 121 -32.70 2.21 -3.55
CA VAL A 121 -33.67 2.79 -2.62
C VAL A 121 -35.08 2.59 -3.15
N ASN A 122 -35.88 1.86 -2.38
CA ASN A 122 -37.24 1.45 -2.68
C ASN A 122 -38.28 2.40 -2.06
N GLY A 123 -39.47 2.46 -2.65
CA GLY A 123 -40.62 3.17 -2.07
C GLY A 123 -40.87 4.59 -2.59
N HIS A 124 -40.07 5.07 -3.56
CA HIS A 124 -40.36 6.33 -4.24
C HIS A 124 -41.44 6.18 -5.31
N VAL A 125 -42.37 7.14 -5.39
CA VAL A 125 -43.55 7.08 -6.28
C VAL A 125 -43.23 6.99 -7.78
N ALA A 126 -42.03 7.41 -8.18
CA ALA A 126 -41.55 7.32 -9.57
C ALA A 126 -40.75 6.04 -9.88
N GLY A 127 -40.68 5.10 -8.94
CA GLY A 127 -39.85 3.90 -9.01
C GLY A 127 -38.55 4.02 -8.22
N ASP A 128 -37.80 2.93 -8.19
CA ASP A 128 -36.62 2.78 -7.35
C ASP A 128 -35.44 3.63 -7.85
N VAL A 129 -34.66 4.16 -6.92
CA VAL A 129 -33.48 4.96 -7.22
C VAL A 129 -32.24 4.10 -7.04
N THR A 130 -31.50 3.88 -8.13
CA THR A 130 -30.32 3.01 -8.12
C THR A 130 -29.03 3.77 -8.45
N LYS A 131 -27.98 3.44 -7.69
CA LYS A 131 -26.59 3.85 -7.93
C LYS A 131 -25.70 2.62 -7.85
N GLN A 132 -24.64 2.61 -8.66
CA GLN A 132 -23.69 1.50 -8.70
C GLN A 132 -22.27 2.07 -8.67
N VAL A 133 -21.41 1.41 -7.91
CA VAL A 133 -19.98 1.71 -7.83
C VAL A 133 -19.18 0.48 -8.27
N LYS A 134 -18.02 0.73 -8.86
CA LYS A 134 -17.00 -0.26 -9.19
C LYS A 134 -15.76 0.08 -8.39
N VAL A 135 -15.25 -0.90 -7.66
CA VAL A 135 -14.01 -0.78 -6.88
C VAL A 135 -13.09 -1.92 -7.27
N THR A 136 -11.83 -1.60 -7.57
CA THR A 136 -10.78 -2.61 -7.71
C THR A 136 -9.93 -2.55 -6.47
N VAL A 137 -9.72 -3.73 -5.88
CA VAL A 137 -8.89 -3.90 -4.69
C VAL A 137 -7.71 -4.77 -5.05
N SER A 138 -6.58 -4.54 -4.39
CA SER A 138 -5.40 -5.40 -4.44
C SER A 138 -5.19 -6.04 -3.08
N THR A 139 -4.57 -7.22 -3.07
CA THR A 139 -4.15 -7.88 -1.84
C THR A 139 -2.67 -8.16 -1.85
N GLY A 140 -2.11 -8.07 -0.65
CA GLY A 140 -0.67 -8.13 -0.44
C GLY A 140 0.01 -6.80 -0.71
N PHE A 141 1.28 -6.78 -0.35
CA PHE A 141 2.13 -5.62 -0.49
C PHE A 141 3.43 -6.05 -1.19
N TYR A 142 4.09 -5.07 -1.81
CA TYR A 142 5.35 -5.27 -2.50
C TYR A 142 6.49 -4.85 -1.56
N PRO A 143 7.09 -5.78 -0.80
CA PRO A 143 8.08 -5.44 0.22
C PRO A 143 9.24 -4.62 -0.32
N PHE A 144 9.69 -4.88 -1.54
CA PHE A 144 10.91 -4.28 -2.09
C PHE A 144 10.64 -3.34 -3.26
N GLU A 145 9.44 -2.76 -3.36
CA GLU A 145 9.09 -1.86 -4.48
C GLU A 145 10.13 -0.75 -4.70
N LYS A 146 10.62 -0.16 -3.60
CA LYS A 146 11.63 0.91 -3.62
C LYS A 146 13.07 0.38 -3.60
N GLY A 147 13.27 -0.83 -3.11
CA GLY A 147 14.56 -1.49 -3.03
C GLY A 147 15.35 -1.19 -1.76
N PHE A 148 15.53 0.09 -1.40
CA PHE A 148 16.13 0.47 -0.13
C PHE A 148 15.20 1.41 0.62
N SER A 149 14.47 0.88 1.61
CA SER A 149 13.51 1.69 2.35
C SER A 149 13.59 1.55 3.86
N ALA A 150 13.20 2.61 4.56
CA ALA A 150 13.08 2.59 6.00
C ALA A 150 11.86 3.39 6.49
N ARG A 151 11.34 3.00 7.66
CA ARG A 151 10.17 3.61 8.28
C ARG A 151 10.50 4.87 9.10
N ASN A 152 11.71 4.96 9.65
CA ASN A 152 12.09 6.04 10.56
C ASN A 152 13.49 6.63 10.30
N GLY A 153 14.10 6.31 9.16
CA GLY A 153 15.35 6.94 8.75
C GLY A 153 16.31 6.00 8.03
N ILE A 154 17.10 6.57 7.14
CA ILE A 154 18.22 5.91 6.48
C ILE A 154 19.50 6.65 6.82
N ARG A 155 20.55 5.89 7.18
CA ARG A 155 21.88 6.44 7.44
C ARG A 155 22.94 5.65 6.70
N PHE A 156 23.73 6.33 5.87
CA PHE A 156 24.92 5.72 5.28
C PHE A 156 26.15 6.03 6.11
N SER A 157 26.91 4.99 6.48
CA SER A 157 28.13 5.11 7.27
C SER A 157 29.31 4.51 6.51
N GLY A 158 30.11 5.37 5.89
CA GLY A 158 31.29 4.96 5.14
C GLY A 158 31.76 6.04 4.18
N ASN A 159 32.98 5.87 3.67
CA ASN A 159 33.44 6.62 2.51
C ASN A 159 33.13 5.79 1.26
N ASN A 160 32.61 6.44 0.21
CA ASN A 160 32.48 5.86 -1.12
C ASN A 160 31.45 4.72 -1.26
N VAL A 161 30.30 4.83 -0.58
CA VAL A 161 29.16 3.91 -0.78
C VAL A 161 28.51 4.25 -2.11
N THR A 162 28.28 3.25 -2.97
CA THR A 162 27.53 3.42 -4.22
C THR A 162 26.25 2.62 -4.15
N LEU A 163 25.12 3.24 -4.50
CA LEU A 163 23.82 2.61 -4.60
C LEU A 163 23.35 2.64 -6.06
N ASP A 164 22.97 1.50 -6.59
CA ASP A 164 22.38 1.37 -7.93
C ASP A 164 21.42 0.17 -7.96
N SER A 165 21.01 -0.25 -9.16
CA SER A 165 20.13 -1.42 -9.35
C SER A 165 20.64 -2.34 -10.45
N TYR A 166 20.15 -3.58 -10.43
CA TYR A 166 20.29 -4.58 -11.48
C TYR A 166 19.14 -5.56 -11.40
N ASN A 167 19.11 -6.57 -12.27
CA ASN A 167 18.06 -7.57 -12.26
C ASN A 167 18.70 -8.95 -12.38
N SER A 168 18.57 -9.77 -11.34
CA SER A 168 19.15 -11.12 -11.27
C SER A 168 18.63 -12.05 -12.38
N LYS A 169 17.43 -11.80 -12.93
CA LYS A 169 16.89 -12.54 -14.08
C LYS A 169 17.71 -12.35 -15.36
N TYR A 170 18.53 -11.30 -15.44
CA TYR A 170 19.41 -11.00 -16.57
C TYR A 170 20.88 -11.35 -16.29
N GLY A 171 21.17 -11.99 -15.16
CA GLY A 171 22.51 -12.44 -14.76
C GLY A 171 23.11 -11.67 -13.61
N GLU A 172 24.41 -11.85 -13.42
CA GLU A 172 25.17 -11.17 -12.36
C GLU A 172 25.27 -9.67 -12.61
N TYR A 173 25.36 -8.90 -11.53
CA TYR A 173 25.54 -7.45 -11.57
C TYR A 173 26.81 -7.08 -12.35
N GLY A 174 26.69 -6.12 -13.26
CA GLY A 174 27.84 -5.59 -13.99
C GLY A 174 28.43 -6.49 -15.05
N GLU A 175 27.86 -7.66 -15.29
CA GLU A 175 28.21 -8.55 -16.39
C GLU A 175 27.45 -8.20 -17.67
N LEU A 176 27.95 -8.67 -18.81
CA LEU A 176 27.29 -8.45 -20.11
C LEU A 176 25.95 -9.21 -20.17
N MET A 177 24.87 -8.47 -20.41
CA MET A 177 23.50 -9.01 -20.43
C MET A 177 23.19 -9.88 -21.66
N ASP A 178 24.06 -9.91 -22.68
CA ASP A 178 23.84 -10.59 -23.96
C ASP A 178 23.76 -12.12 -23.87
N ILE A 179 23.97 -12.70 -22.69
CA ILE A 179 24.14 -14.14 -22.49
C ILE A 179 22.82 -14.85 -22.09
N LEU A 180 21.81 -14.16 -21.52
CA LEU A 180 20.74 -14.83 -20.75
C LEU A 180 19.29 -14.66 -21.24
N GLY A 181 18.98 -13.80 -22.21
CA GLY A 181 17.61 -13.73 -22.76
C GLY A 181 17.22 -12.42 -23.45
N PRO A 182 15.96 -12.28 -23.89
CA PRO A 182 15.46 -11.04 -24.50
C PRO A 182 15.38 -9.92 -23.45
N GLN A 183 16.23 -8.91 -23.60
CA GLN A 183 16.30 -7.74 -22.73
C GLN A 183 15.14 -6.76 -23.03
N PRO A 184 14.63 -6.05 -22.01
CA PRO A 184 13.78 -4.88 -22.23
C PRO A 184 14.56 -3.79 -22.99
N SER A 185 13.92 -3.17 -23.97
CA SER A 185 14.54 -2.07 -24.72
C SER A 185 14.88 -0.91 -23.80
N GLY A 186 16.18 -0.55 -23.70
CA GLY A 186 16.65 0.56 -22.88
C GLY A 186 17.02 0.19 -21.45
N TYR A 187 17.01 -1.10 -21.11
CA TYR A 187 17.55 -1.60 -19.85
C TYR A 187 19.07 -1.72 -19.90
N GLY A 188 19.73 -1.45 -18.77
CA GLY A 188 21.16 -1.61 -18.59
C GLY A 188 22.02 -0.45 -19.11
N HIS A 189 23.22 -0.30 -18.55
CA HIS A 189 24.19 0.72 -18.97
C HIS A 189 25.36 0.10 -19.74
N LEU A 190 25.61 0.57 -20.97
CA LEU A 190 26.69 0.08 -21.85
C LEU A 190 26.66 -1.43 -22.11
N GLY A 191 25.48 -2.06 -22.06
CA GLY A 191 25.28 -3.51 -22.24
C GLY A 191 25.58 -4.34 -20.99
N LEU A 192 25.88 -3.70 -19.86
CA LEU A 192 26.08 -4.35 -18.57
C LEU A 192 24.77 -4.40 -17.77
N ASN A 193 24.61 -5.42 -16.92
CA ASN A 193 23.48 -5.55 -16.01
C ASN A 193 23.61 -4.58 -14.83
N LYS A 194 23.39 -3.30 -15.12
CA LYS A 194 23.40 -2.19 -14.16
C LYS A 194 22.40 -1.14 -14.61
N ASN A 195 21.60 -0.64 -13.70
CA ASN A 195 20.52 0.30 -13.96
C ASN A 195 20.39 1.34 -12.85
N ASP A 196 19.70 2.45 -13.13
CA ASP A 196 19.49 3.56 -12.19
C ASP A 196 18.04 3.65 -11.68
N ASP A 197 17.44 2.49 -11.39
CA ASP A 197 16.05 2.34 -10.96
C ASP A 197 15.94 1.86 -9.50
N ILE A 198 16.84 2.33 -8.63
CA ILE A 198 16.69 2.19 -7.17
C ILE A 198 16.02 3.43 -6.59
N PHE A 199 15.15 3.24 -5.59
CA PHE A 199 14.62 4.31 -4.75
C PHE A 199 15.14 4.16 -3.32
N VAL A 200 15.95 5.11 -2.88
CA VAL A 200 16.32 5.25 -1.47
C VAL A 200 15.22 6.05 -0.78
N ALA A 201 14.35 5.35 -0.06
CA ALA A 201 13.09 5.91 0.41
C ALA A 201 12.95 5.81 1.93
N SER A 202 12.82 6.95 2.62
CA SER A 202 12.53 6.91 4.06
C SER A 202 11.22 7.61 4.36
N ASP A 203 10.36 6.91 5.08
CA ASP A 203 9.38 7.59 5.92
C ASP A 203 10.08 8.05 7.21
N LEU A 204 9.52 9.07 7.86
CA LEU A 204 10.00 9.59 9.14
C LEU A 204 8.75 9.95 9.93
N ILE A 205 8.26 8.98 10.69
CA ILE A 205 6.88 8.95 11.21
C ILE A 205 6.68 9.91 12.38
N ASP A 206 7.72 10.18 13.16
CA ASP A 206 7.57 10.89 14.43
C ASP A 206 8.10 12.34 14.41
N THR A 207 8.73 12.76 13.31
CA THR A 207 9.28 14.12 13.23
C THR A 207 9.14 14.77 11.86
N VAL A 208 8.86 16.08 11.87
CA VAL A 208 8.84 16.93 10.67
C VAL A 208 9.99 17.94 10.77
N GLY A 209 10.68 18.18 9.66
CA GLY A 209 11.80 19.11 9.58
C GLY A 209 13.15 18.50 9.96
N GLU A 210 13.25 17.17 9.96
CA GLU A 210 14.47 16.44 10.24
C GLU A 210 15.03 15.75 8.98
N THR A 211 16.23 15.20 9.11
CA THR A 211 16.89 14.43 8.05
C THR A 211 16.36 13.00 8.05
N ALA A 212 15.48 12.68 7.11
CA ALA A 212 14.97 11.32 6.93
C ALA A 212 15.99 10.41 6.24
N VAL A 213 16.79 10.96 5.33
CA VAL A 213 17.87 10.24 4.65
C VAL A 213 19.17 11.00 4.83
N ASP A 214 20.09 10.44 5.62
CA ASP A 214 21.47 10.92 5.76
C ASP A 214 22.35 10.15 4.77
N GLN A 215 22.52 10.71 3.57
CA GLN A 215 23.26 10.08 2.49
C GLN A 215 24.77 10.08 2.73
N GLY A 216 25.28 10.98 3.59
CA GLY A 216 26.71 11.22 3.71
C GLY A 216 27.35 11.51 2.34
N ASN A 217 28.50 10.90 2.06
CA ASN A 217 29.20 11.02 0.77
C ASN A 217 28.95 9.84 -0.17
N ALA A 218 27.76 9.22 -0.10
CA ALA A 218 27.39 8.13 -1.00
C ALA A 218 27.01 8.64 -2.39
N ASP A 219 27.18 7.82 -3.42
CA ASP A 219 26.72 8.07 -4.79
C ASP A 219 25.48 7.20 -5.06
N VAL A 220 24.36 7.83 -5.38
CA VAL A 220 23.10 7.14 -5.68
C VAL A 220 22.79 7.27 -7.17
N TYR A 221 22.88 6.17 -7.91
CA TYR A 221 22.38 6.04 -9.27
C TYR A 221 20.92 5.61 -9.22
N GLY A 222 20.02 6.58 -9.08
CA GLY A 222 18.61 6.32 -8.83
C GLY A 222 17.85 7.54 -8.35
N TYR A 223 16.95 7.32 -7.41
CA TYR A 223 16.10 8.33 -6.80
C TYR A 223 16.25 8.30 -5.29
N VAL A 224 16.19 9.47 -4.67
CA VAL A 224 16.06 9.61 -3.22
C VAL A 224 14.71 10.24 -2.95
N THR A 225 13.90 9.64 -2.08
CA THR A 225 12.58 10.17 -1.74
C THR A 225 12.37 10.16 -0.24
N VAL A 226 11.78 11.23 0.28
CA VAL A 226 11.55 11.43 1.71
C VAL A 226 10.11 11.83 1.97
N SER A 227 9.64 11.60 3.19
CA SER A 227 8.29 12.00 3.59
C SER A 227 8.11 13.52 3.56
N PRO A 228 6.87 14.01 3.32
CA PRO A 228 6.59 15.43 3.23
C PRO A 228 7.04 16.23 4.47
N GLY A 229 7.81 17.28 4.23
CA GLY A 229 8.32 18.16 5.29
C GLY A 229 9.65 17.73 5.90
N ASN A 230 10.22 16.62 5.45
CA ASN A 230 11.56 16.15 5.83
C ASN A 230 12.58 16.36 4.72
N PHE A 231 13.86 16.13 5.04
CA PHE A 231 14.97 16.42 4.14
C PHE A 231 15.86 15.21 3.88
N ALA A 232 16.35 15.10 2.65
CA ALA A 232 17.52 14.29 2.34
C ALA A 232 18.78 15.15 2.52
N SER A 233 19.72 14.71 3.35
CA SER A 233 20.99 15.39 3.55
C SER A 233 22.06 14.74 2.68
N LEU A 234 22.63 15.52 1.76
CA LEU A 234 23.76 15.11 0.92
C LEU A 234 25.04 15.72 1.46
N GLY A 235 26.05 14.88 1.64
CA GLY A 235 27.41 15.31 1.97
C GLY A 235 28.10 16.00 0.80
N PRO A 236 29.22 16.70 1.04
CA PRO A 236 29.88 17.53 0.02
C PRO A 236 30.32 16.79 -1.25
N ASN A 237 30.52 15.47 -1.17
CA ASN A 237 30.96 14.64 -2.28
C ASN A 237 29.90 13.63 -2.75
N GLY A 238 28.72 13.57 -2.11
CA GLY A 238 27.67 12.64 -2.49
C GLY A 238 26.82 13.18 -3.64
N VAL A 239 26.45 12.32 -4.59
CA VAL A 239 25.57 12.70 -5.71
C VAL A 239 24.35 11.80 -5.81
N VAL A 240 23.30 12.31 -6.45
CA VAL A 240 22.12 11.54 -6.89
C VAL A 240 22.03 11.78 -8.38
N THR A 241 22.15 10.74 -9.19
CA THR A 241 22.34 10.86 -10.64
C THR A 241 21.82 9.64 -11.38
N THR A 242 22.01 9.64 -12.70
CA THR A 242 21.80 8.52 -13.62
C THR A 242 23.13 8.07 -14.19
N TYR A 243 23.19 6.85 -14.73
CA TYR A 243 24.38 6.43 -15.45
C TYR A 243 24.61 7.29 -16.71
N GLY A 244 25.85 7.72 -16.90
CA GLY A 244 26.23 8.65 -17.98
C GLY A 244 26.17 10.13 -17.59
N SER A 245 25.81 10.45 -16.35
CA SER A 245 25.94 11.79 -15.76
C SER A 245 26.75 11.73 -14.46
N ASP A 246 27.78 12.57 -14.39
CA ASP A 246 28.63 12.71 -13.18
C ASP A 246 28.18 13.89 -12.30
N SER A 247 27.07 14.55 -12.64
CA SER A 247 26.55 15.72 -11.92
C SER A 247 25.31 15.35 -11.12
N HIS A 248 25.21 15.91 -9.92
CA HIS A 248 24.02 15.78 -9.07
C HIS A 248 22.79 16.36 -9.78
N ASP A 249 21.75 15.54 -9.88
CA ASP A 249 20.45 15.88 -10.45
C ASP A 249 19.42 16.05 -9.34
N SER A 250 19.10 17.32 -9.03
CA SER A 250 18.11 17.66 -7.99
C SER A 250 16.69 17.18 -8.32
N SER A 251 16.37 16.87 -9.58
CA SER A 251 15.05 16.36 -9.96
C SER A 251 14.79 14.92 -9.51
N ARG A 252 15.86 14.21 -9.10
CA ARG A 252 15.81 12.85 -8.57
C ARG A 252 15.70 12.80 -7.05
N VAL A 253 15.63 13.96 -6.40
CA VAL A 253 15.36 14.10 -4.96
C VAL A 253 13.91 14.56 -4.77
N LEU A 254 13.07 13.65 -4.30
CA LEU A 254 11.63 13.82 -4.15
C LEU A 254 11.24 13.96 -2.67
N SER A 255 10.07 14.52 -2.40
CA SER A 255 9.61 14.85 -1.02
C SER A 255 8.14 14.48 -0.78
N ASP A 256 7.62 13.57 -1.59
CA ASP A 256 6.24 13.09 -1.60
C ASP A 256 6.16 11.59 -1.28
N PHE A 257 7.13 11.06 -0.53
CA PHE A 257 7.11 9.65 -0.15
C PHE A 257 6.02 9.37 0.86
N TYR A 258 5.18 8.38 0.55
CA TYR A 258 4.26 7.75 1.48
C TYR A 258 4.24 6.26 1.15
N ALA A 259 4.49 5.44 2.16
CA ALA A 259 4.41 3.99 2.05
C ALA A 259 3.84 3.42 3.35
N ASP A 260 3.08 2.34 3.21
CA ASP A 260 2.69 1.52 4.35
C ASP A 260 3.71 0.38 4.49
N PHE A 261 4.08 0.07 5.72
CA PHE A 261 5.06 -0.96 6.06
C PHE A 261 4.40 -2.02 6.95
N PRO A 262 3.50 -2.84 6.41
CA PRO A 262 2.78 -3.84 7.19
C PRO A 262 3.77 -4.85 7.79
N SER A 263 3.65 -5.16 9.07
CA SER A 263 4.46 -6.22 9.67
C SER A 263 4.06 -7.59 9.11
N GLU A 264 5.06 -8.41 8.81
CA GLU A 264 4.82 -9.80 8.41
C GLU A 264 4.48 -10.62 9.66
N PRO A 265 3.35 -11.34 9.68
CA PRO A 265 2.98 -12.12 10.85
C PRO A 265 3.95 -13.27 11.08
N HIS A 266 4.34 -13.49 12.34
CA HIS A 266 5.13 -14.67 12.70
C HIS A 266 4.36 -15.94 12.34
N PRO A 267 4.92 -16.86 11.53
CA PRO A 267 4.26 -18.09 11.17
C PRO A 267 3.82 -18.87 12.41
N SER A 268 2.58 -19.36 12.40
CA SER A 268 2.06 -20.23 13.47
C SER A 268 1.69 -21.59 12.90
N GLY A 269 2.02 -22.66 13.61
CA GLY A 269 1.75 -24.01 13.15
C GLY A 269 2.50 -25.07 13.95
N SER A 270 2.21 -26.33 13.66
CA SER A 270 3.06 -27.45 14.06
C SER A 270 3.98 -27.78 12.90
N TYR A 271 5.28 -27.71 13.15
CA TYR A 271 6.30 -28.05 12.16
C TYR A 271 6.79 -29.47 12.40
N ASP A 272 6.92 -30.26 11.32
CA ASP A 272 7.21 -31.69 11.42
C ASP A 272 8.61 -31.97 11.99
N THR A 273 9.53 -31.00 11.88
CA THR A 273 10.90 -31.13 12.38
C THR A 273 11.29 -29.89 13.20
N THR A 274 11.82 -30.14 14.39
CA THR A 274 12.32 -29.11 15.32
C THR A 274 13.82 -29.31 15.55
N TYR A 275 14.58 -28.22 15.46
CA TYR A 275 15.93 -28.10 15.97
C TYR A 275 15.88 -27.33 17.29
N SER A 276 16.62 -27.84 18.28
CA SER A 276 16.96 -27.04 19.47
C SER A 276 17.97 -25.95 19.08
N THR A 277 18.92 -25.64 19.94
CA THR A 277 20.09 -24.84 19.59
C THR A 277 20.92 -25.49 18.47
N ILE A 278 21.17 -24.75 17.39
CA ILE A 278 22.17 -25.11 16.36
C ILE A 278 23.49 -24.42 16.74
N ASN A 279 24.44 -25.17 17.31
CA ASN A 279 25.73 -24.64 17.78
C ASN A 279 26.97 -25.37 17.24
N SER A 280 26.79 -26.16 16.19
CA SER A 280 27.86 -26.85 15.49
C SER A 280 27.51 -27.02 14.02
N ALA A 281 28.50 -27.38 13.20
CA ALA A 281 28.31 -27.70 11.78
C ALA A 281 27.06 -28.58 11.55
N THR A 282 26.09 -28.07 10.79
CA THR A 282 24.78 -28.70 10.60
C THR A 282 24.36 -28.53 9.14
N THR A 283 23.83 -29.60 8.54
CA THR A 283 23.21 -29.53 7.21
C THR A 283 21.70 -29.72 7.35
N ILE A 284 20.93 -28.74 6.88
CA ILE A 284 19.47 -28.82 6.81
C ILE A 284 19.09 -29.06 5.35
N THR A 285 18.43 -30.19 5.11
CA THR A 285 17.93 -30.55 3.77
C THR A 285 16.48 -30.11 3.64
N GLY A 286 16.19 -29.28 2.65
CA GLY A 286 14.86 -28.78 2.34
C GLY A 286 14.15 -29.59 1.26
N SER A 287 13.09 -28.99 0.74
CA SER A 287 12.33 -29.50 -0.40
C SER A 287 13.10 -29.28 -1.69
N SER A 288 12.84 -30.10 -2.72
CA SER A 288 13.33 -29.84 -4.08
C SER A 288 12.43 -28.87 -4.88
N SER A 289 11.35 -28.36 -4.27
CA SER A 289 10.38 -27.46 -4.90
C SER A 289 10.25 -26.17 -4.10
N GLU A 290 10.58 -25.04 -4.73
CA GLU A 290 10.49 -23.69 -4.14
C GLU A 290 9.06 -23.34 -3.70
N SER A 291 8.06 -23.78 -4.47
CA SER A 291 6.63 -23.57 -4.16
C SER A 291 6.11 -24.36 -2.96
N SER A 292 6.90 -25.27 -2.42
CA SER A 292 6.55 -26.08 -1.25
C SER A 292 7.81 -26.33 -0.42
N PRO A 293 8.37 -25.28 0.23
CA PRO A 293 9.57 -25.41 1.02
C PRO A 293 9.31 -26.21 2.30
N THR A 294 10.37 -26.74 2.91
CA THR A 294 10.24 -27.48 4.18
C THR A 294 10.38 -26.51 5.35
N TYR A 295 9.41 -26.52 6.26
CA TYR A 295 9.41 -25.68 7.46
C TYR A 295 10.07 -26.40 8.63
N TYR A 296 10.95 -25.68 9.32
CA TYR A 296 11.65 -26.14 10.50
C TYR A 296 11.42 -25.16 11.64
N ASP A 297 11.09 -25.71 12.80
CA ASP A 297 11.09 -24.95 14.05
C ASP A 297 12.50 -24.94 14.63
N VAL A 298 13.07 -23.78 14.92
CA VAL A 298 14.44 -23.66 15.45
C VAL A 298 14.41 -22.85 16.74
N SER A 299 15.03 -23.36 17.80
CA SER A 299 15.09 -22.63 19.07
C SER A 299 16.04 -21.44 19.00
N ASP A 300 17.29 -21.65 18.59
CA ASP A 300 18.30 -20.60 18.46
C ASP A 300 19.45 -21.07 17.57
N ILE A 301 20.23 -20.13 17.00
CA ILE A 301 21.41 -20.44 16.20
C ILE A 301 22.62 -19.74 16.84
N SER A 302 23.63 -20.49 17.22
CA SER A 302 24.82 -19.98 17.90
C SER A 302 26.10 -20.60 17.34
N LEU A 303 26.59 -20.08 16.22
CA LEU A 303 27.77 -20.59 15.51
C LEU A 303 28.98 -19.71 15.82
N SER A 304 29.96 -20.23 16.56
CA SER A 304 31.16 -19.45 16.94
C SER A 304 32.48 -20.22 16.83
N GLY A 305 32.42 -21.54 16.62
CA GLY A 305 33.59 -22.40 16.54
C GLY A 305 34.26 -22.40 15.17
N ASN A 306 35.33 -23.20 15.08
CA ASN A 306 36.21 -23.22 13.92
C ASN A 306 35.68 -24.22 12.88
N GLY A 307 34.83 -23.77 11.95
CA GLY A 307 34.16 -24.59 10.95
C GLY A 307 32.73 -25.00 11.30
N ASP A 308 32.06 -24.24 12.18
CA ASP A 308 30.65 -24.41 12.47
C ASP A 308 29.81 -23.71 11.39
N ASP A 309 29.60 -24.40 10.27
CA ASP A 309 28.78 -23.90 9.17
C ASP A 309 27.37 -24.52 9.21
N LEU A 310 26.36 -23.66 9.08
CA LEU A 310 25.00 -24.08 8.75
C LEU A 310 24.87 -24.16 7.23
N VAL A 311 24.70 -25.36 6.70
CA VAL A 311 24.58 -25.62 5.26
C VAL A 311 23.12 -25.91 4.92
N ILE A 312 22.56 -25.17 3.97
CA ILE A 312 21.20 -25.35 3.45
C ILE A 312 21.28 -26.05 2.10
N ASP A 313 20.57 -27.17 1.97
CA ASP A 313 20.50 -27.98 0.75
C ASP A 313 19.04 -28.16 0.32
N GLY A 314 18.58 -27.43 -0.69
CA GLY A 314 17.16 -27.33 -1.09
C GLY A 314 16.43 -26.15 -0.43
N HIS A 315 15.11 -26.11 -0.54
CA HIS A 315 14.27 -24.99 -0.10
C HIS A 315 13.79 -25.16 1.34
N VAL A 316 14.22 -24.25 2.22
CA VAL A 316 14.07 -24.31 3.67
C VAL A 316 13.45 -23.02 4.20
N VAL A 317 12.49 -23.17 5.11
CA VAL A 317 11.97 -22.08 5.95
C VAL A 317 12.32 -22.39 7.41
N LEU A 318 13.07 -21.49 8.06
CA LEU A 318 13.33 -21.54 9.49
C LEU A 318 12.37 -20.60 10.21
N VAL A 319 11.63 -21.13 11.16
CA VAL A 319 10.77 -20.36 12.07
C VAL A 319 11.41 -20.40 13.44
N MET A 320 11.85 -19.25 13.92
CA MET A 320 12.57 -19.11 15.19
C MET A 320 11.55 -18.98 16.34
N ASN A 321 11.32 -20.05 17.13
CA ASN A 321 10.32 -20.07 18.21
C ASN A 321 10.91 -20.31 19.62
N GLY A 322 12.23 -20.20 19.81
CA GLY A 322 12.86 -20.39 21.12
C GLY A 322 12.58 -19.27 22.14
N GLU A 323 12.88 -19.53 23.42
CA GLU A 323 12.98 -18.49 24.44
C GLU A 323 14.31 -17.72 24.21
N ASN A 324 14.25 -16.54 23.60
CA ASN A 324 15.39 -15.79 23.03
C ASN A 324 15.97 -16.51 21.80
N ALA A 325 15.20 -16.53 20.72
CA ALA A 325 15.51 -17.23 19.48
C ALA A 325 16.52 -16.47 18.60
N ASP A 326 17.56 -15.95 19.23
CA ASP A 326 18.60 -15.15 18.58
C ASP A 326 19.35 -15.99 17.54
N ILE A 327 19.79 -15.31 16.48
CA ILE A 327 20.73 -15.86 15.51
C ILE A 327 22.06 -15.16 15.72
N ASN A 328 23.06 -15.86 16.24
CA ASN A 328 24.39 -15.33 16.47
C ASN A 328 25.45 -16.18 15.77
N VAL A 329 25.99 -15.65 14.67
CA VAL A 329 27.09 -16.25 13.91
C VAL A 329 28.31 -15.37 14.06
N SER A 330 29.42 -15.93 14.52
CA SER A 330 30.64 -15.17 14.81
C SER A 330 31.89 -16.04 14.65
N GLY A 331 33.08 -15.46 14.84
CA GLY A 331 34.34 -16.19 14.68
C GLY A 331 34.52 -16.71 13.26
N ASN A 332 34.62 -18.03 13.11
CA ASN A 332 34.73 -18.69 11.80
C ASN A 332 33.48 -19.52 11.47
N GLY A 333 32.33 -19.23 12.10
CA GLY A 333 31.05 -19.80 11.70
C GLY A 333 30.45 -19.07 10.50
N GLY A 334 29.61 -19.75 9.73
CA GLY A 334 28.95 -19.19 8.56
C GLY A 334 27.63 -19.88 8.22
N ILE A 335 26.87 -19.27 7.32
CA ILE A 335 25.66 -19.86 6.72
C ILE A 335 25.93 -20.01 5.23
N THR A 336 25.82 -21.22 4.70
CA THR A 336 26.01 -21.51 3.27
C THR A 336 24.70 -22.02 2.68
N ILE A 337 24.22 -21.35 1.64
CA ILE A 337 23.07 -21.80 0.85
C ILE A 337 23.64 -22.40 -0.43
N ASN A 338 23.49 -23.72 -0.58
CA ASN A 338 23.98 -24.43 -1.75
C ASN A 338 23.17 -24.04 -2.99
N SER A 339 23.79 -24.22 -4.16
CA SER A 339 23.17 -23.95 -5.45
C SER A 339 21.84 -24.70 -5.62
N GLY A 340 20.80 -24.00 -6.06
CA GLY A 340 19.43 -24.48 -6.17
C GLY A 340 18.68 -24.60 -4.84
N GLY A 341 19.26 -24.12 -3.73
CA GLY A 341 18.62 -24.03 -2.43
C GLY A 341 18.12 -22.62 -2.12
N SER A 342 17.19 -22.52 -1.17
CA SER A 342 16.77 -21.23 -0.63
C SER A 342 16.52 -21.31 0.87
N LEU A 343 16.75 -20.21 1.56
CA LEU A 343 16.61 -20.06 2.99
C LEU A 343 15.74 -18.83 3.30
N THR A 344 14.57 -19.06 3.89
CA THR A 344 13.76 -17.99 4.47
C THR A 344 13.77 -18.12 5.99
N ILE A 345 14.06 -17.03 6.71
CA ILE A 345 14.08 -16.99 8.17
C ILE A 345 12.97 -16.07 8.65
N TYR A 346 12.14 -16.55 9.57
CA TYR A 346 11.20 -15.74 10.34
C TYR A 346 11.67 -15.66 11.79
N THR A 347 11.96 -14.45 12.26
CA THR A 347 12.47 -14.24 13.63
C THR A 347 11.79 -13.07 14.32
N ALA A 348 11.49 -13.23 15.61
CA ALA A 348 10.99 -12.17 16.50
C ALA A 348 12.08 -11.64 17.45
N ASP A 349 13.28 -12.22 17.41
CA ASP A 349 14.44 -11.84 18.22
C ASP A 349 15.60 -11.34 17.34
N ASP A 350 16.74 -11.03 17.95
CA ASP A 350 17.86 -10.35 17.28
C ASP A 350 18.62 -11.29 16.33
N VAL A 351 19.17 -10.69 15.25
CA VAL A 351 20.00 -11.39 14.27
C VAL A 351 21.35 -10.69 14.19
N ASN A 352 22.41 -11.42 14.47
CA ASN A 352 23.80 -11.01 14.28
C ASN A 352 24.54 -12.09 13.50
N ILE A 353 24.62 -11.93 12.19
CA ILE A 353 25.39 -12.82 11.31
C ILE A 353 26.70 -12.13 10.94
N ALA A 354 27.78 -12.51 11.59
CA ALA A 354 29.14 -12.07 11.34
C ALA A 354 30.05 -13.27 10.98
N GLY A 355 31.35 -13.16 11.24
CA GLY A 355 32.32 -14.25 11.00
C GLY A 355 32.53 -14.50 9.50
N ASN A 356 32.31 -15.74 9.05
CA ASN A 356 32.30 -16.06 7.62
C ASN A 356 31.01 -15.61 6.93
N GLY A 357 30.05 -15.05 7.66
CA GLY A 357 28.85 -14.42 7.11
C GLY A 357 27.91 -15.39 6.40
N VAL A 358 27.13 -14.84 5.47
CA VAL A 358 26.28 -15.62 4.56
C VAL A 358 26.96 -15.81 3.21
N ALA A 359 27.07 -17.05 2.77
CA ALA A 359 27.49 -17.45 1.43
C ALA A 359 26.29 -18.01 0.65
N ASN A 360 25.65 -17.14 -0.12
CA ASN A 360 24.61 -17.53 -1.07
C ASN A 360 25.29 -17.88 -2.41
N VAL A 361 25.43 -19.16 -2.71
CA VAL A 361 26.29 -19.65 -3.80
C VAL A 361 25.80 -19.20 -5.19
N ASP A 362 24.49 -19.08 -5.37
CA ASP A 362 23.92 -18.63 -6.65
C ASP A 362 23.93 -17.11 -6.80
N GLY A 363 24.17 -16.37 -5.70
CA GLY A 363 24.23 -14.90 -5.71
C GLY A 363 22.89 -14.22 -5.99
N VAL A 364 21.78 -14.96 -5.94
CA VAL A 364 20.43 -14.42 -6.16
C VAL A 364 19.81 -14.02 -4.82
N PRO A 365 19.48 -12.74 -4.60
CA PRO A 365 18.95 -12.27 -3.32
C PRO A 365 17.64 -12.94 -2.86
N SER A 366 16.81 -13.43 -3.78
CA SER A 366 15.58 -14.17 -3.44
C SER A 366 15.84 -15.53 -2.80
N ASP A 367 17.05 -16.07 -2.91
CA ASP A 367 17.39 -17.35 -2.28
C ASP A 367 17.68 -17.19 -0.78
N PHE A 368 17.87 -15.96 -0.29
CA PHE A 368 18.06 -15.71 1.14
C PHE A 368 17.16 -14.56 1.64
N TYR A 369 16.13 -14.93 2.40
CA TYR A 369 15.18 -14.01 3.01
C TYR A 369 15.28 -13.98 4.53
N VAL A 370 15.19 -12.78 5.10
CA VAL A 370 15.01 -12.58 6.54
C VAL A 370 13.79 -11.69 6.78
N PHE A 371 12.82 -12.22 7.51
CA PHE A 371 11.63 -11.50 7.98
C PHE A 371 11.76 -11.21 9.48
N GLY A 372 11.79 -9.91 9.81
CA GLY A 372 11.64 -9.44 11.18
C GLY A 372 10.15 -9.37 11.53
N THR A 373 9.73 -10.22 12.46
CA THR A 373 8.32 -10.43 12.84
C THR A 373 7.98 -9.85 14.21
N ALA A 374 8.94 -9.19 14.88
CA ALA A 374 8.67 -8.59 16.17
C ALA A 374 7.66 -7.43 16.04
N PRO A 375 6.71 -7.33 16.98
CA PRO A 375 5.83 -6.19 17.03
C PRO A 375 6.60 -4.93 17.44
N GLU A 376 6.18 -3.79 16.91
CA GLU A 376 6.74 -2.50 17.27
C GLU A 376 6.64 -2.22 18.77
N THR A 377 7.68 -1.60 19.32
CA THR A 377 7.64 -1.11 20.70
C THR A 377 7.07 0.30 20.70
N VAL A 378 5.94 0.48 21.39
CA VAL A 378 5.29 1.79 21.57
C VAL A 378 5.41 2.18 23.03
N ALA A 379 6.07 3.30 23.31
CA ALA A 379 6.19 3.85 24.65
C ALA A 379 4.85 4.45 25.15
N ASP A 380 4.74 4.68 26.46
CA ASP A 380 3.53 5.27 27.08
C ASP A 380 3.16 6.66 26.51
N ASP A 381 4.13 7.37 25.93
CA ASP A 381 3.94 8.67 25.29
C ASP A 381 3.59 8.60 23.79
N GLY A 382 3.48 7.39 23.24
CA GLY A 382 3.19 7.13 21.84
C GLY A 382 4.42 7.08 20.93
N THR A 383 5.63 7.28 21.45
CA THR A 383 6.87 7.16 20.65
C THR A 383 7.08 5.72 20.21
N VAL A 384 7.38 5.53 18.92
CA VAL A 384 7.67 4.21 18.35
C VAL A 384 9.17 3.98 18.30
N SER A 385 9.64 2.80 18.70
CA SER A 385 11.04 2.39 18.59
C SER A 385 11.19 1.02 17.97
N ALA A 386 12.35 0.77 17.36
CA ALA A 386 12.74 -0.56 16.92
C ALA A 386 12.70 -1.56 18.07
N SER A 387 12.27 -2.77 17.75
CA SER A 387 12.07 -3.91 18.66
C SER A 387 13.12 -5.01 18.49
N GLN A 388 13.88 -4.96 17.39
CA GLN A 388 14.89 -5.94 17.00
C GLN A 388 16.11 -5.24 16.39
N GLU A 389 17.26 -5.88 16.51
CA GLU A 389 18.48 -5.56 15.78
C GLU A 389 18.80 -6.68 14.79
N ILE A 390 18.93 -6.36 13.51
CA ILE A 390 19.27 -7.30 12.43
C ILE A 390 20.53 -6.81 11.74
N SER A 391 21.65 -7.42 12.07
CA SER A 391 22.95 -7.20 11.46
C SER A 391 23.37 -8.42 10.65
N ILE A 392 23.60 -8.24 9.35
CA ILE A 392 24.01 -9.33 8.45
C ILE A 392 25.26 -8.91 7.68
N SER A 393 26.31 -9.71 7.80
CA SER A 393 27.54 -9.58 7.04
C SER A 393 27.68 -10.72 6.03
N GLY A 394 28.12 -10.38 4.81
CA GLY A 394 28.53 -11.32 3.78
C GLY A 394 30.00 -11.74 3.88
N ASN A 395 30.41 -12.66 3.01
CA ASN A 395 31.81 -13.10 2.86
C ASN A 395 32.51 -12.43 1.66
N GLY A 396 32.46 -11.10 1.59
CA GLY A 396 32.88 -10.30 0.43
C GLY A 396 31.72 -9.92 -0.50
N GLN A 397 30.65 -10.71 -0.50
CA GLN A 397 29.36 -10.35 -1.07
C GLN A 397 28.23 -10.87 -0.17
N LEU A 398 27.16 -10.10 -0.05
CA LEU A 398 25.92 -10.49 0.61
C LEU A 398 24.77 -10.39 -0.41
N ALA A 399 24.20 -11.51 -0.84
CA ALA A 399 22.98 -11.54 -1.63
C ALA A 399 21.80 -11.93 -0.72
N SER A 400 20.98 -10.95 -0.33
CA SER A 400 19.93 -11.12 0.67
C SER A 400 18.77 -10.15 0.48
N ALA A 401 17.56 -10.59 0.80
CA ALA A 401 16.39 -9.72 0.93
C ALA A 401 15.91 -9.70 2.39
N VAL A 402 15.86 -8.50 2.98
CA VAL A 402 15.53 -8.31 4.40
C VAL A 402 14.30 -7.43 4.54
N TYR A 403 13.23 -7.97 5.13
CA TYR A 403 12.01 -7.25 5.41
C TYR A 403 11.72 -7.25 6.92
N ALA A 404 12.01 -6.15 7.59
CA ALA A 404 11.87 -6.03 9.04
C ALA A 404 11.49 -4.58 9.42
N PRO A 405 10.25 -4.14 9.16
CA PRO A 405 9.83 -2.76 9.33
C PRO A 405 9.90 -2.24 10.79
N SER A 406 9.99 -3.17 11.75
CA SER A 406 10.08 -2.91 13.19
C SER A 406 11.48 -3.14 13.76
N ALA A 407 12.49 -3.39 12.92
CA ALA A 407 13.87 -3.69 13.31
C ALA A 407 14.87 -2.67 12.77
N ASN A 408 15.96 -2.44 13.50
CA ASN A 408 17.12 -1.77 12.97
C ASN A 408 17.92 -2.73 12.12
N VAL A 409 18.06 -2.43 10.83
CA VAL A 409 18.74 -3.30 9.86
C VAL A 409 20.09 -2.71 9.50
N SER A 410 21.16 -3.49 9.69
CA SER A 410 22.49 -3.18 9.19
C SER A 410 23.00 -4.29 8.26
N LEU A 411 23.43 -3.89 7.07
CA LEU A 411 23.99 -4.80 6.07
C LEU A 411 25.43 -4.41 5.74
N ASP A 412 26.29 -5.42 5.63
CA ASP A 412 27.69 -5.30 5.23
C ASP A 412 28.02 -6.42 4.23
N GLY A 413 28.63 -6.08 3.08
CA GLY A 413 29.06 -7.08 2.11
C GLY A 413 30.25 -7.91 2.60
N GLY A 414 30.97 -7.43 3.62
CA GLY A 414 32.16 -8.06 4.19
C GLY A 414 33.45 -7.68 3.47
N GLY A 415 34.56 -7.70 4.21
CA GLY A 415 35.87 -7.29 3.68
C GLY A 415 36.00 -5.78 3.45
N SER A 416 37.01 -5.34 2.70
CA SER A 416 37.27 -3.90 2.49
C SER A 416 36.53 -3.28 1.30
N ASN A 417 35.91 -4.10 0.43
CA ASN A 417 35.16 -3.68 -0.76
C ASN A 417 33.93 -4.59 -0.95
N GLY A 418 33.23 -4.91 0.15
CA GLY A 418 32.06 -5.78 0.11
C GLY A 418 30.98 -5.24 -0.80
N SER A 419 30.15 -6.11 -1.37
CA SER A 419 28.93 -5.68 -2.07
C SER A 419 27.71 -6.33 -1.44
N VAL A 420 26.65 -5.55 -1.28
CA VAL A 420 25.34 -6.02 -0.84
C VAL A 420 24.41 -6.00 -2.05
N MET A 421 23.70 -7.09 -2.27
CA MET A 421 22.77 -7.30 -3.36
C MET A 421 21.42 -7.69 -2.80
N GLY A 422 20.36 -7.05 -3.26
CA GLY A 422 18.99 -7.39 -2.88
C GLY A 422 18.18 -6.20 -2.42
N GLY A 423 17.26 -6.40 -1.49
CA GLY A 423 16.31 -5.39 -1.05
C GLY A 423 16.26 -5.31 0.46
N VAL A 424 16.03 -4.11 0.99
CA VAL A 424 15.94 -3.89 2.44
C VAL A 424 14.76 -2.99 2.80
N VAL A 425 14.07 -3.42 3.85
CA VAL A 425 13.08 -2.63 4.59
C VAL A 425 13.38 -2.76 6.07
N GLY A 426 13.64 -1.62 6.72
CA GLY A 426 13.94 -1.55 8.15
C GLY A 426 13.13 -0.46 8.86
N PHE A 427 13.15 -0.46 10.19
CA PHE A 427 12.78 0.71 10.99
C PHE A 427 13.82 1.82 10.78
N TYR A 428 15.08 1.49 11.07
CA TYR A 428 16.25 2.18 10.52
C TYR A 428 16.98 1.22 9.57
N ALA A 429 17.51 1.73 8.47
CA ALA A 429 18.35 0.95 7.57
C ALA A 429 19.72 1.61 7.41
N THR A 430 20.78 0.84 7.66
CA THR A 430 22.18 1.29 7.62
C THR A 430 23.02 0.36 6.76
N ILE A 431 23.73 0.94 5.78
CA ILE A 431 24.85 0.26 5.11
C ILE A 431 26.13 0.71 5.78
N THR A 432 26.91 -0.25 6.25
CA THR A 432 28.17 0.01 6.98
C THR A 432 29.36 -0.39 6.12
N GLY A 433 30.36 0.50 6.06
CA GLY A 433 31.73 0.17 5.66
C GLY A 433 31.95 -0.04 4.17
N GLY A 434 32.35 1.02 3.43
CA GLY A 434 32.97 0.97 2.08
C GLY A 434 32.25 0.17 0.98
N SER A 435 31.09 -0.40 1.29
CA SER A 435 30.40 -1.40 0.50
C SER A 435 29.45 -0.72 -0.46
N SER A 436 29.27 -1.30 -1.64
CA SER A 436 28.23 -0.91 -2.58
C SER A 436 26.94 -1.68 -2.30
N PHE A 437 25.80 -1.05 -2.58
CA PHE A 437 24.49 -1.68 -2.52
C PHE A 437 23.88 -1.71 -3.92
N HIS A 438 23.48 -2.88 -4.36
CA HIS A 438 22.92 -3.12 -5.68
C HIS A 438 21.51 -3.69 -5.49
N PHE A 439 20.50 -2.90 -5.77
CA PHE A 439 19.11 -3.34 -5.68
C PHE A 439 18.81 -4.38 -6.76
N ASP A 440 18.26 -5.53 -6.37
CA ASP A 440 17.74 -6.50 -7.34
C ASP A 440 16.28 -6.19 -7.70
N GLU A 441 16.07 -5.65 -8.90
CA GLU A 441 14.76 -5.32 -9.45
C GLU A 441 13.83 -6.53 -9.58
N ALA A 442 14.38 -7.76 -9.63
CA ALA A 442 13.57 -8.98 -9.62
C ALA A 442 12.70 -9.07 -8.34
N LEU A 443 13.15 -8.48 -7.23
CA LEU A 443 12.43 -8.45 -5.96
C LEU A 443 11.19 -7.54 -6.00
N ARG A 444 11.03 -6.68 -7.01
CA ARG A 444 9.79 -5.88 -7.17
C ARG A 444 8.58 -6.72 -7.56
N ASP A 445 8.81 -7.87 -8.19
CA ASP A 445 7.74 -8.77 -8.59
C ASP A 445 7.24 -9.63 -7.41
N GLU A 446 7.93 -9.57 -6.26
CA GLU A 446 7.55 -10.28 -5.04
C GLU A 446 6.33 -9.64 -4.40
N ILE A 447 5.26 -10.43 -4.23
CA ILE A 447 4.04 -10.02 -3.56
C ILE A 447 3.91 -10.84 -2.28
N ARG A 448 3.80 -10.15 -1.14
CA ARG A 448 3.56 -10.78 0.16
C ARG A 448 2.13 -10.54 0.58
N ASN A 449 1.38 -11.62 0.82
CA ASN A 449 -0.02 -11.53 1.18
C ASN A 449 -0.18 -11.56 2.70
N THR A 450 -0.33 -10.37 3.30
CA THR A 450 -0.59 -10.21 4.74
C THR A 450 -2.08 -10.29 5.09
N GLY A 451 -2.95 -10.64 4.14
CA GLY A 451 -4.41 -10.65 4.32
C GLY A 451 -5.05 -9.26 4.33
N GLY A 452 -4.26 -8.19 4.13
CA GLY A 452 -4.75 -6.84 3.90
C GLY A 452 -5.24 -6.64 2.46
N TYR A 453 -6.25 -5.79 2.30
CA TYR A 453 -6.76 -5.34 1.01
C TYR A 453 -6.67 -3.81 0.93
N THR A 454 -6.12 -3.31 -0.17
CA THR A 454 -6.05 -1.88 -0.47
C THR A 454 -6.98 -1.54 -1.62
N ILE A 455 -7.61 -0.37 -1.57
CA ILE A 455 -8.46 0.14 -2.66
C ILE A 455 -7.57 0.81 -3.69
N ASP A 456 -7.43 0.20 -4.87
CA ASP A 456 -6.63 0.76 -5.98
C ASP A 456 -7.41 1.81 -6.76
N SER A 457 -8.72 1.60 -6.90
CA SER A 457 -9.58 2.53 -7.63
C SER A 457 -11.03 2.47 -7.17
N TRP A 458 -11.69 3.63 -7.23
CA TRP A 458 -13.11 3.79 -6.98
C TRP A 458 -13.75 4.54 -8.15
N LEU A 459 -14.86 4.02 -8.68
CA LEU A 459 -15.57 4.60 -9.81
C LEU A 459 -17.08 4.53 -9.64
N GLU A 460 -17.76 5.67 -9.72
CA GLU A 460 -19.22 5.72 -9.83
C GLU A 460 -19.66 5.38 -11.27
N MET A 461 -20.60 4.45 -11.40
CA MET A 461 -21.13 3.96 -12.67
C MET A 461 -22.28 4.87 -13.17
N THR A 462 -21.90 6.04 -13.71
CA THR A 462 -22.84 7.08 -14.17
C THR A 462 -23.51 6.79 -15.53
N GLY A 463 -22.90 5.94 -16.35
CA GLY A 463 -23.37 5.61 -17.70
C GLY A 463 -22.95 6.61 -18.80
N GLU A 464 -22.13 7.61 -18.49
CA GLU A 464 -21.70 8.63 -19.45
C GLU A 464 -20.67 8.13 -20.48
N THR A 465 -19.89 7.11 -20.12
CA THR A 465 -18.85 6.51 -20.97
C THR A 465 -18.97 4.99 -20.98
N ALA A 466 -18.27 4.33 -21.91
CA ALA A 466 -18.19 2.87 -21.91
C ALA A 466 -17.61 2.31 -20.60
N ALA A 467 -16.67 3.03 -19.96
CA ALA A 467 -16.06 2.62 -18.69
C ALA A 467 -16.99 2.83 -17.47
N THR A 468 -17.91 3.79 -17.54
CA THR A 468 -18.90 4.07 -16.48
C THR A 468 -20.26 3.45 -16.74
N THR A 469 -20.39 2.63 -17.80
CA THR A 469 -21.65 1.94 -18.15
C THR A 469 -21.99 0.89 -17.13
N ARG A 470 -23.11 1.08 -16.42
CA ARG A 470 -23.60 0.16 -15.37
C ARG A 470 -23.61 -1.28 -15.85
N LYS A 471 -23.15 -2.17 -14.98
CA LYS A 471 -23.18 -3.60 -15.20
C LYS A 471 -24.50 -4.19 -14.70
N ASP A 472 -25.09 -5.09 -15.47
CA ASP A 472 -26.29 -5.81 -15.04
C ASP A 472 -25.92 -6.89 -14.01
N LEU A 473 -26.08 -6.54 -12.72
CA LEU A 473 -25.77 -7.45 -11.62
C LEU A 473 -26.83 -8.55 -11.46
N SER A 474 -28.05 -8.37 -11.98
CA SER A 474 -29.13 -9.36 -11.81
C SER A 474 -28.82 -10.70 -12.46
N SER A 475 -27.96 -10.70 -13.48
CA SER A 475 -27.50 -11.91 -14.16
C SER A 475 -26.59 -12.82 -13.31
N TYR A 476 -26.13 -12.34 -12.16
CA TYR A 476 -25.22 -13.05 -11.26
C TYR A 476 -25.90 -13.68 -10.04
N PHE A 477 -27.20 -13.43 -9.84
CA PHE A 477 -27.98 -13.89 -8.69
C PHE A 477 -28.98 -15.00 -9.05
#